data_AF-A0A0M9G2E0-F1
#
_entry.id   AF-A0A0M9G2E0-F1
#
_cell.length_a   1.000
_cell.length_b   1.000
_cell.length_c   1.000
_cell.angle_alpha   90.00
_cell.angle_beta   90.00
_cell.angle_gamma   90.00
#
_symmetry.space_group_name_H-M   'P 1'
#
loop_
_entity.id
_entity.type
_entity.pdbx_description
1 polymer ?
#
loop_
_entity_poly.entity_id
_entity_poly.type
_entity_poly.pdbx_seq_one_letter_code
_entity_poly.pdbx_strand_id
1 'polypeptide(L)'
;MSEKGDLLLQCEAALSNALLHFSEDADCLAPLPPQERLLATLKACTEALSNLTPVPRVSDIIAGYCADLLECCGTNDGVLLCVVTQFLADMSLQEDNVDLFLRFGLPSEYLLILQRWQSLTTNTLNCVFDFVSTICTSSAASRQSLRPCIPYVLAAMHHNLYAIEVLFGAAVTLSTLTTLDNDNCKLVAQRGGVQILISAFYHAYRTQSTVVQVEQKKSLQSSCALIARAQTHRLGEKEQLCQDVQKWCRDVLLKVCRSRCEDTTAALQQADFGAYGHCLALDELKWTLMLDVSGIEKRPVKS
;
A
#
# COMPACT_ATOMS: atom_id res chain seq x y z
N MET A 1 5.88 -36.16 4.47
CA MET A 1 6.16 -34.71 4.54
C MET A 1 4.81 -34.01 4.67
N SER A 2 4.73 -32.88 5.39
CA SER A 2 3.46 -32.14 5.47
C SER A 2 3.25 -31.36 4.16
N GLU A 3 2.00 -31.21 3.73
CA GLU A 3 1.59 -30.47 2.52
C GLU A 3 2.24 -29.07 2.44
N LYS A 4 2.35 -28.39 3.58
CA LYS A 4 3.07 -27.11 3.74
C LYS A 4 4.56 -27.21 3.38
N GLY A 5 5.24 -28.27 3.79
CA GLY A 5 6.66 -28.47 3.51
C GLY A 5 6.91 -28.69 2.02
N ASP A 6 6.03 -29.44 1.36
CA ASP A 6 6.13 -29.68 -0.09
C ASP A 6 5.90 -28.39 -0.89
N LEU A 7 4.94 -27.55 -0.48
CA LEU A 7 4.67 -26.24 -1.11
C LEU A 7 5.84 -25.26 -0.94
N LEU A 8 6.47 -25.22 0.23
CA LEU A 8 7.64 -24.36 0.47
C LEU A 8 8.84 -24.80 -0.39
N LEU A 9 9.08 -26.10 -0.54
CA LEU A 9 10.13 -26.63 -1.41
C LEU A 9 9.85 -26.33 -2.89
N GLN A 10 8.60 -26.41 -3.33
CA GLN A 10 8.21 -26.03 -4.69
C GLN A 10 8.42 -24.52 -4.93
N CYS A 11 8.07 -23.69 -3.94
CA CYS A 11 8.29 -22.24 -4.01
C CYS A 11 9.78 -21.90 -4.05
N GLU A 12 10.59 -22.54 -3.21
CA GLU A 12 12.05 -22.38 -3.21
C GLU A 12 12.64 -22.74 -4.58
N ALA A 13 12.24 -23.87 -5.17
CA ALA A 13 12.68 -24.27 -6.50
C ALA A 13 12.21 -23.28 -7.59
N ALA A 14 10.98 -22.76 -7.49
CA ALA A 14 10.46 -21.77 -8.43
C ALA A 14 11.23 -20.44 -8.35
N LEU A 15 11.53 -19.95 -7.15
CA LEU A 15 12.32 -18.75 -6.91
C LEU A 15 13.77 -18.91 -7.38
N SER A 16 14.39 -20.06 -7.09
CA SER A 16 15.75 -20.37 -7.56
C SER A 16 15.83 -20.38 -9.09
N ASN A 17 14.90 -21.08 -9.77
CA ASN A 17 14.84 -21.08 -11.23
C ASN A 17 14.57 -19.67 -11.79
N ALA A 18 13.80 -18.84 -11.08
CA ALA A 18 13.54 -17.47 -11.48
C ALA A 18 14.84 -16.68 -11.42
N LEU A 19 15.55 -16.76 -10.30
CA LEU A 19 16.79 -16.04 -10.10
C LEU A 19 17.80 -16.42 -11.19
N LEU A 20 17.99 -17.71 -11.46
CA LEU A 20 18.88 -18.19 -12.52
C LEU A 20 18.49 -17.69 -13.93
N HIS A 21 17.21 -17.45 -14.18
CA HIS A 21 16.73 -16.93 -15.45
C HIS A 21 17.00 -15.43 -15.62
N PHE A 22 16.98 -14.67 -14.52
CA PHE A 22 17.11 -13.21 -14.52
C PHE A 22 18.51 -12.71 -14.12
N SER A 23 19.32 -13.53 -13.45
CA SER A 23 20.76 -13.31 -13.30
C SER A 23 21.43 -13.72 -14.60
N GLU A 24 22.17 -12.81 -15.25
CA GLU A 24 22.79 -12.96 -16.58
C GLU A 24 23.78 -14.15 -16.76
N ASP A 25 23.88 -15.07 -15.80
CA ASP A 25 24.65 -16.33 -15.84
C ASP A 25 23.94 -17.48 -16.62
N ALA A 26 23.07 -17.13 -17.56
CA ALA A 26 22.28 -18.08 -18.34
C ALA A 26 23.12 -18.97 -19.29
N ASP A 27 24.40 -18.63 -19.52
CA ASP A 27 25.28 -19.32 -20.48
C ASP A 27 25.74 -20.72 -20.01
N CYS A 28 25.53 -21.10 -18.74
CA CYS A 28 26.07 -22.35 -18.19
C CYS A 28 25.04 -23.37 -17.69
N LEU A 29 23.73 -23.16 -17.85
CA LEU A 29 22.72 -23.96 -17.15
C LEU A 29 21.78 -24.74 -18.08
N ALA A 30 21.33 -25.89 -17.56
CA ALA A 30 20.36 -26.81 -18.17
C ALA A 30 19.14 -26.06 -18.76
N PRO A 31 18.41 -26.64 -19.74
CA PRO A 31 17.28 -25.95 -20.36
C PRO A 31 16.26 -25.49 -19.31
N LEU A 32 16.29 -24.20 -19.01
CA LEU A 32 15.34 -23.55 -18.10
C LEU A 32 13.95 -23.56 -18.75
N PRO A 33 12.87 -23.68 -17.95
CA PRO A 33 11.52 -23.53 -18.47
C PRO A 33 11.33 -22.14 -19.07
N PRO A 34 10.42 -21.97 -20.06
CA PRO A 34 10.08 -20.66 -20.59
C PRO A 34 9.65 -19.70 -19.48
N GLN A 35 10.01 -18.42 -19.60
CA GLN A 35 9.70 -17.36 -18.63
C GLN A 35 8.23 -17.37 -18.20
N GLU A 36 7.30 -17.51 -19.14
CA GLU A 36 5.86 -17.58 -18.86
C GLU A 36 5.47 -18.74 -17.92
N ARG A 37 6.06 -19.92 -18.15
CA ARG A 37 5.80 -21.12 -17.33
C ARG A 37 6.40 -20.96 -15.94
N LEU A 38 7.57 -20.34 -15.86
CA LEU A 38 8.23 -20.03 -14.59
C LEU A 38 7.39 -19.05 -13.75
N LEU A 39 6.96 -17.93 -14.34
CA LEU A 39 6.10 -16.95 -13.68
C LEU A 39 4.75 -17.55 -13.25
N ALA A 40 4.14 -18.39 -14.10
CA ALA A 40 2.91 -19.10 -13.77
C ALA A 40 3.10 -20.06 -12.59
N THR A 41 4.23 -20.75 -12.53
CA THR A 41 4.56 -21.66 -11.41
C THR A 41 4.75 -20.88 -10.12
N LEU A 42 5.54 -19.79 -10.16
CA LEU A 42 5.77 -18.95 -8.98
C LEU A 42 4.47 -18.32 -8.46
N LYS A 43 3.62 -17.85 -9.38
CA LYS A 43 2.29 -17.31 -9.04
C LYS A 43 1.40 -18.38 -8.38
N ALA A 44 1.34 -19.59 -8.95
CA ALA A 44 0.56 -20.67 -8.38
C ALA A 44 1.06 -21.09 -6.99
N CYS A 45 2.38 -21.15 -6.78
CA CYS A 45 2.97 -21.40 -5.46
C CYS A 45 2.61 -20.28 -4.47
N THR A 46 2.68 -19.02 -4.90
CA THR A 46 2.33 -17.85 -4.09
C THR A 46 0.88 -17.92 -3.64
N GLU A 47 -0.06 -18.16 -4.56
CA GLU A 47 -1.48 -18.30 -4.26
C GLU A 47 -1.75 -19.49 -3.32
N ALA A 48 -1.11 -20.63 -3.56
CA ALA A 48 -1.26 -21.81 -2.71
C ALA A 48 -0.77 -21.56 -1.27
N LEU A 49 0.39 -20.93 -1.10
CA LEU A 49 0.95 -20.60 0.22
C LEU A 49 0.11 -19.55 0.96
N SER A 50 -0.46 -18.58 0.24
CA SER A 50 -1.29 -17.50 0.81
C SER A 50 -2.64 -18.01 1.29
N ASN A 51 -3.14 -19.11 0.71
CA ASN A 51 -4.36 -19.78 1.17
C ASN A 51 -4.17 -20.63 2.43
N LEU A 52 -2.92 -20.84 2.89
CA LEU A 52 -2.66 -21.60 4.10
C LEU A 52 -2.97 -20.77 5.35
N THR A 53 -3.74 -21.36 6.26
CA THR A 53 -4.00 -20.80 7.59
C THR A 53 -3.55 -21.81 8.67
N PRO A 54 -2.52 -21.49 9.47
CA PRO A 54 -1.78 -20.23 9.54
C PRO A 54 -0.76 -20.06 8.40
N VAL A 55 -0.43 -18.79 8.08
CA VAL A 55 0.59 -18.41 7.09
C VAL A 55 1.93 -19.06 7.45
N PRO A 56 2.61 -19.70 6.48
CA PRO A 56 3.83 -20.42 6.74
C PRO A 56 5.02 -19.49 7.03
N ARG A 57 5.88 -19.90 7.96
CA ARG A 57 7.21 -19.32 8.11
C ARG A 57 8.07 -19.73 6.92
N VAL A 58 8.71 -18.76 6.27
CA VAL A 58 9.63 -19.00 5.15
C VAL A 58 11.06 -19.26 5.64
N SER A 59 11.86 -19.93 4.82
CA SER A 59 13.28 -20.19 5.11
C SER A 59 14.14 -18.97 4.76
N ASP A 60 15.34 -18.90 5.36
CA ASP A 60 16.35 -17.90 5.02
C ASP A 60 16.72 -17.96 3.52
N ILE A 61 16.68 -19.15 2.92
CA ILE A 61 16.95 -19.36 1.48
C ILE A 61 15.87 -18.66 0.63
N ILE A 62 14.59 -18.85 0.95
CA ILE A 62 13.48 -18.21 0.25
C ILE A 62 13.56 -16.69 0.38
N ALA A 63 13.84 -16.18 1.58
CA ALA A 63 14.00 -14.74 1.79
C ALA A 63 15.19 -14.15 1.00
N GLY A 64 16.30 -14.89 0.94
CA GLY A 64 17.47 -14.54 0.12
C GLY A 64 17.12 -14.45 -1.37
N TYR A 65 16.49 -15.49 -1.93
CA TYR A 65 16.07 -15.45 -3.33
C TYR A 65 15.11 -14.30 -3.64
N CYS A 66 14.19 -13.98 -2.73
CA CYS A 66 13.32 -12.82 -2.91
C CYS A 66 14.12 -11.51 -2.94
N ALA A 67 15.09 -11.33 -2.05
CA ALA A 67 15.94 -10.13 -2.04
C ALA A 67 16.73 -10.01 -3.35
N ASP A 68 17.42 -11.09 -3.75
CA ASP A 68 18.22 -11.13 -4.98
C ASP A 68 17.35 -10.90 -6.23
N LEU A 69 16.14 -11.45 -6.25
CA LEU A 69 15.19 -11.22 -7.35
C LEU A 69 14.72 -9.77 -7.41
N LEU A 70 14.45 -9.13 -6.27
CA LEU A 70 14.05 -7.72 -6.24
C LEU A 70 15.18 -6.80 -6.72
N GLU A 71 16.43 -7.11 -6.38
CA GLU A 71 17.62 -6.41 -6.88
C GLU A 71 17.76 -6.57 -8.41
N CYS A 72 17.56 -7.79 -8.91
CA CYS A 72 17.62 -8.10 -10.35
C CYS A 72 16.42 -7.57 -11.15
N CYS A 73 15.29 -7.28 -10.51
CA CYS A 73 14.10 -6.79 -11.20
C CYS A 73 14.35 -5.39 -11.79
N GLY A 74 14.72 -5.32 -13.08
CA GLY A 74 14.78 -4.07 -13.86
C GLY A 74 13.40 -3.46 -14.15
N THR A 75 13.35 -2.40 -14.97
CA THR A 75 12.08 -1.74 -15.36
C THR A 75 11.18 -2.57 -16.28
N ASN A 76 11.68 -3.68 -16.82
CA ASN A 76 11.02 -4.41 -17.92
C ASN A 76 10.21 -5.63 -17.46
N ASP A 77 10.43 -6.16 -16.25
CA ASP A 77 9.75 -7.37 -15.75
C ASP A 77 8.75 -7.08 -14.62
N GLY A 78 7.81 -6.17 -14.90
CA GLY A 78 6.78 -5.77 -13.93
C GLY A 78 5.91 -6.92 -13.41
N VAL A 79 5.79 -8.03 -14.17
CA VAL A 79 5.04 -9.23 -13.74
C VAL A 79 5.80 -9.99 -12.65
N LEU A 80 7.10 -10.22 -12.81
CA LEU A 80 7.93 -10.89 -11.80
C LEU A 80 7.91 -10.09 -10.49
N LEU A 81 8.18 -8.78 -10.60
CA LEU A 81 8.17 -7.87 -9.46
C LEU A 81 6.82 -7.91 -8.73
N CYS A 82 5.70 -7.93 -9.48
CA CYS A 82 4.36 -8.03 -8.90
C CYS A 82 4.17 -9.36 -8.14
N VAL A 83 4.57 -10.49 -8.72
CA VAL A 83 4.41 -11.82 -8.10
C VAL A 83 5.27 -11.95 -6.84
N VAL A 84 6.55 -11.57 -6.91
CA VAL A 84 7.47 -11.60 -5.76
C VAL A 84 6.98 -10.67 -4.65
N THR A 85 6.49 -9.48 -5.01
CA THR A 85 5.97 -8.54 -4.01
C THR A 85 4.68 -9.03 -3.37
N GLN A 86 3.77 -9.63 -4.15
CA GLN A 86 2.56 -10.24 -3.61
C GLN A 86 2.92 -11.36 -2.62
N PHE A 87 3.85 -12.24 -2.99
CA PHE A 87 4.35 -13.29 -2.10
C PHE A 87 4.89 -12.73 -0.79
N LEU A 88 5.74 -11.70 -0.86
CA LEU A 88 6.31 -11.08 0.32
C LEU A 88 5.25 -10.42 1.20
N ALA A 89 4.24 -9.75 0.60
CA ALA A 89 3.12 -9.16 1.31
C ALA A 89 2.33 -10.24 2.07
N ASP A 90 1.94 -11.32 1.39
CA ASP A 90 1.16 -12.40 2.01
C ASP A 90 1.94 -13.12 3.11
N MET A 91 3.23 -13.38 2.89
CA MET A 91 4.08 -14.03 3.89
C MET A 91 4.37 -13.11 5.09
N SER A 92 4.31 -11.79 4.92
CA SER A 92 4.54 -10.84 6.01
C SER A 92 3.43 -10.79 7.06
N LEU A 93 2.29 -11.44 6.80
CA LEU A 93 1.23 -11.66 7.80
C LEU A 93 1.69 -12.56 8.96
N GLN A 94 2.78 -13.32 8.78
CA GLN A 94 3.43 -14.08 9.84
C GLN A 94 4.56 -13.25 10.47
N GLU A 95 4.49 -12.98 11.78
CA GLU A 95 5.43 -12.08 12.47
C GLU A 95 6.90 -12.53 12.36
N ASP A 96 7.17 -13.83 12.47
CA ASP A 96 8.52 -14.41 12.29
C ASP A 96 9.15 -14.08 10.92
N ASN A 97 8.32 -13.89 9.89
CA ASN A 97 8.79 -13.55 8.55
C ASN A 97 9.18 -12.06 8.46
N VAL A 98 8.54 -11.18 9.25
CA VAL A 98 8.87 -9.74 9.27
C VAL A 98 10.32 -9.52 9.71
N ASP A 99 10.73 -10.16 10.80
CA ASP A 99 12.11 -10.09 11.30
C ASP A 99 13.12 -10.68 10.31
N LEU A 100 12.71 -11.70 9.56
CA LEU A 100 13.53 -12.25 8.47
C LEU A 100 13.70 -11.23 7.34
N PHE A 101 12.61 -10.64 6.86
CA PHE A 101 12.61 -9.66 5.78
C PHE A 101 13.43 -8.41 6.10
N LEU A 102 13.42 -7.95 7.36
CA LEU A 102 14.29 -6.86 7.80
C LEU A 102 15.78 -7.24 7.72
N ARG A 103 16.15 -8.46 8.13
CA ARG A 103 17.54 -8.94 8.11
C ARG A 103 18.09 -9.08 6.68
N PHE A 104 17.24 -9.44 5.73
CA PHE A 104 17.58 -9.55 4.31
C PHE A 104 17.53 -8.20 3.57
N GLY A 105 17.31 -7.08 4.26
CA GLY A 105 17.40 -5.76 3.64
C GLY A 105 16.23 -5.41 2.71
N LEU A 106 15.12 -6.15 2.73
CA LEU A 106 13.96 -5.88 1.88
C LEU A 106 13.45 -4.43 1.97
N PRO A 107 13.45 -3.73 3.13
CA PRO A 107 13.11 -2.31 3.16
C PRO A 107 13.90 -1.43 2.18
N SER A 108 15.20 -1.70 2.01
CA SER A 108 16.06 -0.97 1.08
C SER A 108 15.67 -1.23 -0.37
N GLU A 109 15.35 -2.49 -0.71
CA GLU A 109 14.88 -2.84 -2.05
C GLU A 109 13.55 -2.16 -2.39
N TYR A 110 12.62 -2.13 -1.44
CA TYR A 110 11.33 -1.45 -1.64
C TYR A 110 11.46 0.08 -1.75
N LEU A 111 12.48 0.68 -1.12
CA LEU A 111 12.81 2.08 -1.35
C LEU A 111 13.24 2.32 -2.81
N LEU A 112 14.14 1.48 -3.35
CA LEU A 112 14.59 1.58 -4.74
C LEU A 112 13.44 1.31 -5.72
N ILE A 113 12.55 0.36 -5.41
CA ILE A 113 11.35 0.09 -6.20
C ILE A 113 10.40 1.29 -6.18
N LEU A 114 10.16 1.90 -5.02
CA LEU A 114 9.27 3.07 -4.93
C LEU A 114 9.88 4.33 -5.56
N GLN A 115 11.21 4.47 -5.63
CA GLN A 115 11.86 5.56 -6.36
C GLN A 115 11.45 5.61 -7.84
N ARG A 116 11.21 4.43 -8.43
CA ARG A 116 10.74 4.28 -9.82
C ARG A 116 9.23 4.08 -9.93
N TRP A 117 8.42 4.59 -8.99
CA TRP A 117 6.96 4.41 -8.97
C TRP A 117 6.26 4.71 -10.30
N GLN A 118 6.82 5.61 -11.13
CA GLN A 118 6.29 5.99 -12.45
C GLN A 118 6.29 4.85 -13.47
N SER A 119 7.22 3.90 -13.34
CA SER A 119 7.30 2.73 -14.22
C SER A 119 6.49 1.54 -13.69
N LEU A 120 5.91 1.64 -12.49
CA LEU A 120 5.17 0.55 -11.88
C LEU A 120 3.71 0.56 -12.32
N THR A 121 3.16 -0.64 -12.53
CA THR A 121 1.71 -0.78 -12.74
C THR A 121 0.95 -0.51 -11.45
N THR A 122 -0.34 -0.18 -11.55
CA THR A 122 -1.23 -0.06 -10.39
C THR A 122 -1.22 -1.30 -9.50
N ASN A 123 -1.22 -2.50 -10.09
CA ASN A 123 -1.18 -3.75 -9.33
C ASN A 123 0.12 -3.88 -8.55
N THR A 124 1.26 -3.58 -9.19
CA THR A 124 2.57 -3.62 -8.53
C THR A 124 2.65 -2.60 -7.39
N LEU A 125 2.14 -1.37 -7.59
CA LEU A 125 2.08 -0.35 -6.54
C LEU A 125 1.25 -0.82 -5.34
N ASN A 126 0.09 -1.42 -5.58
CA ASN A 126 -0.75 -1.94 -4.51
C ASN A 126 -0.04 -3.06 -3.74
N CYS A 127 0.61 -4.00 -4.42
CA CYS A 127 1.39 -5.05 -3.74
C CYS A 127 2.52 -4.45 -2.88
N VAL A 128 3.21 -3.41 -3.38
CA VAL A 128 4.26 -2.71 -2.63
C VAL A 128 3.67 -2.05 -1.37
N PHE A 129 2.54 -1.37 -1.51
CA PHE A 129 1.84 -0.75 -0.38
C PHE A 129 1.37 -1.79 0.65
N ASP A 130 0.84 -2.93 0.20
CA ASP A 130 0.41 -4.02 1.07
C ASP A 130 1.59 -4.61 1.84
N PHE A 131 2.72 -4.86 1.18
CA PHE A 131 3.95 -5.29 1.86
C PHE A 131 4.42 -4.26 2.89
N VAL A 132 4.64 -3.01 2.47
CA VAL A 132 5.18 -1.93 3.32
C VAL A 132 4.29 -1.70 4.53
N SER A 133 2.96 -1.64 4.33
CA SER A 133 2.01 -1.47 5.41
C SER A 133 1.98 -2.67 6.35
N THR A 134 2.04 -3.90 5.85
CA THR A 134 2.00 -5.10 6.69
C THR A 134 3.24 -5.18 7.59
N ILE A 135 4.45 -5.05 7.04
CA ILE A 135 5.68 -5.13 7.85
C ILE A 135 5.83 -3.97 8.86
N CYS A 136 5.14 -2.85 8.62
CA CYS A 136 5.13 -1.70 9.52
C CYS A 136 4.08 -1.77 10.64
N THR A 137 3.09 -2.66 10.53
CA THR A 137 1.90 -2.63 11.41
C THR A 137 2.27 -2.84 12.87
N SER A 138 3.14 -3.81 13.17
CA SER A 138 3.55 -4.14 14.55
C SER A 138 4.98 -3.71 14.90
N SER A 139 5.79 -3.27 13.93
CA SER A 139 7.23 -2.99 14.15
C SER A 139 7.59 -1.52 14.00
N ALA A 140 8.02 -0.91 15.11
CA ALA A 140 8.59 0.45 15.09
C ALA A 140 9.90 0.50 14.29
N ALA A 141 10.71 -0.56 14.35
CA ALA A 141 11.94 -0.65 13.58
C ALA A 141 11.66 -0.65 12.07
N SER A 142 10.63 -1.38 11.62
CA SER A 142 10.18 -1.36 10.21
C SER A 142 9.71 0.04 9.80
N ARG A 143 8.94 0.74 10.65
CA ARG A 143 8.49 2.11 10.34
C ARG A 143 9.64 3.09 10.20
N GLN A 144 10.71 2.91 10.98
CA GLN A 144 11.91 3.74 10.89
C GLN A 144 12.74 3.40 9.64
N SER A 145 12.91 2.12 9.31
CA SER A 145 13.67 1.70 8.12
C SER A 145 12.98 2.08 6.82
N LEU A 146 11.65 2.05 6.78
CA LEU A 146 10.83 2.44 5.63
C LEU A 146 10.42 3.92 5.60
N ARG A 147 10.84 4.73 6.58
CA ARG A 147 10.62 6.20 6.56
C ARG A 147 11.02 6.85 5.24
N PRO A 148 12.15 6.50 4.59
CA PRO A 148 12.53 7.06 3.30
C PRO A 148 11.52 6.81 2.17
N CYS A 149 10.59 5.86 2.32
CA CYS A 149 9.55 5.59 1.33
C CYS A 149 8.43 6.64 1.32
N ILE A 150 8.24 7.38 2.42
CA ILE A 150 7.13 8.35 2.59
C ILE A 150 7.01 9.34 1.41
N PRO A 151 8.08 10.03 0.97
CA PRO A 151 7.99 10.96 -0.17
C PRO A 151 7.53 10.29 -1.46
N TYR A 152 7.91 9.03 -1.69
CA TYR A 152 7.57 8.28 -2.90
C TYR A 152 6.14 7.74 -2.87
N VAL A 153 5.66 7.33 -1.70
CA VAL A 153 4.23 7.00 -1.50
C VAL A 153 3.36 8.23 -1.76
N LEU A 154 3.75 9.40 -1.23
CA LEU A 154 3.05 10.66 -1.48
C LEU A 154 3.08 11.06 -2.96
N ALA A 155 4.23 10.90 -3.63
CA ALA A 155 4.36 11.17 -5.06
C ALA A 155 3.44 10.25 -5.89
N ALA A 156 3.46 8.94 -5.62
CA ALA A 156 2.59 7.98 -6.29
C ALA A 156 1.11 8.32 -6.06
N MET A 157 0.72 8.65 -4.83
CA MET A 157 -0.64 9.06 -4.47
C MET A 157 -1.09 10.33 -5.22
N HIS A 158 -0.22 11.34 -5.30
CA HIS A 158 -0.54 12.59 -5.97
C HIS A 158 -0.76 12.41 -7.48
N HIS A 159 0.10 11.64 -8.15
CA HIS A 159 0.02 11.43 -9.59
C HIS A 159 -1.08 10.45 -10.00
N ASN A 160 -1.50 9.58 -9.08
CA ASN A 160 -2.57 8.61 -9.29
C ASN A 160 -3.88 9.01 -8.60
N LEU A 161 -4.16 10.32 -8.53
CA LEU A 161 -5.35 10.85 -7.83
C LEU A 161 -6.68 10.23 -8.32
N TYR A 162 -6.74 9.78 -9.58
CA TYR A 162 -7.94 9.19 -10.17
C TYR A 162 -8.02 7.65 -10.02
N ALA A 163 -6.98 6.99 -9.51
CA ALA A 163 -6.96 5.55 -9.26
C ALA A 163 -7.25 5.27 -7.77
N ILE A 164 -8.51 4.97 -7.46
CA ILE A 164 -9.00 4.87 -6.08
C ILE A 164 -8.31 3.74 -5.29
N GLU A 165 -7.91 2.67 -5.98
CA GLU A 165 -7.17 1.54 -5.44
C GLU A 165 -5.77 1.97 -4.97
N VAL A 166 -5.08 2.79 -5.79
CA VAL A 166 -3.76 3.34 -5.44
C VAL A 166 -3.89 4.30 -4.25
N LEU A 167 -4.94 5.13 -4.24
CA LEU A 167 -5.20 6.02 -3.11
C LEU A 167 -5.44 5.25 -1.81
N PHE A 168 -6.16 4.13 -1.88
CA PHE A 168 -6.41 3.28 -0.73
C PHE A 168 -5.11 2.69 -0.18
N GLY A 169 -4.33 2.00 -1.02
CA GLY A 169 -3.06 1.40 -0.61
C GLY A 169 -2.08 2.43 -0.06
N ALA A 170 -1.96 3.60 -0.72
CA ALA A 170 -1.10 4.68 -0.26
C ALA A 170 -1.56 5.26 1.09
N ALA A 171 -2.86 5.48 1.28
CA ALA A 171 -3.41 6.01 2.53
C ALA A 171 -3.23 5.02 3.70
N VAL A 172 -3.45 3.73 3.48
CA VAL A 172 -3.16 2.67 4.46
C VAL A 172 -1.67 2.65 4.81
N THR A 173 -0.80 2.67 3.80
CA THR A 173 0.66 2.68 3.99
C THR A 173 1.11 3.88 4.84
N LEU A 174 0.66 5.09 4.50
CA LEU A 174 0.97 6.29 5.26
C LEU A 174 0.38 6.24 6.67
N SER A 175 -0.82 5.69 6.83
CA SER A 175 -1.45 5.52 8.14
C SER A 175 -0.62 4.60 9.03
N THR A 176 -0.14 3.49 8.49
CA THR A 176 0.72 2.57 9.23
C THR A 176 2.06 3.23 9.56
N LEU A 177 2.74 3.83 8.58
CA LEU A 177 4.04 4.48 8.77
C LEU A 177 3.98 5.60 9.83
N THR A 178 2.88 6.34 9.91
CA THR A 178 2.71 7.42 10.89
C THR A 178 2.23 6.95 12.26
N THR A 179 1.91 5.66 12.44
CA THR A 179 1.41 5.14 13.70
C THR A 179 2.45 5.23 14.81
N LEU A 180 2.17 6.06 15.82
CA LEU A 180 3.04 6.31 16.97
C LEU A 180 4.46 6.76 16.58
N ASP A 181 4.63 7.40 15.42
CA ASP A 181 5.92 7.88 14.92
C ASP A 181 5.80 9.36 14.50
N ASN A 182 6.26 10.25 15.39
CA ASN A 182 6.20 11.70 15.19
C ASN A 182 7.14 12.18 14.08
N ASP A 183 8.28 11.52 13.87
CA ASP A 183 9.22 11.88 12.80
C ASP A 183 8.61 11.58 11.44
N ASN A 184 7.92 10.45 11.32
CA ASN A 184 7.16 10.10 10.11
C ASN A 184 6.01 11.08 9.87
N CYS A 185 5.28 11.47 10.91
CA CYS A 185 4.24 12.50 10.82
C CYS A 185 4.81 13.85 10.32
N LYS A 186 5.93 14.28 10.89
CA LYS A 186 6.63 15.50 10.48
C LYS A 186 7.07 15.43 9.02
N LEU A 187 7.64 14.30 8.60
CA LEU A 187 8.07 14.09 7.21
C LEU A 187 6.89 14.16 6.23
N VAL A 188 5.73 13.61 6.58
CA VAL A 188 4.51 13.74 5.77
C VAL A 188 4.12 15.21 5.59
N ALA A 189 4.12 16.00 6.67
CA ALA A 189 3.82 17.43 6.59
C ALA A 189 4.82 18.20 5.71
N GLN A 190 6.12 18.00 5.94
CA GLN A 190 7.20 18.66 5.18
C GLN A 190 7.18 18.35 3.67
N ARG A 191 6.62 17.21 3.28
CA ARG A 191 6.55 16.77 1.88
C ARG A 191 5.21 17.09 1.22
N GLY A 192 4.45 18.03 1.77
CA GLY A 192 3.15 18.45 1.22
C GLY A 192 2.05 17.40 1.38
N GLY A 193 2.25 16.39 2.23
CA GLY A 193 1.33 15.28 2.39
C GLY A 193 -0.05 15.71 2.89
N VAL A 194 -0.14 16.79 3.67
CA VAL A 194 -1.43 17.34 4.14
C VAL A 194 -2.34 17.68 2.96
N GLN A 195 -1.86 18.45 1.97
CA GLN A 195 -2.66 18.80 0.80
C GLN A 195 -3.00 17.58 -0.06
N ILE A 196 -2.04 16.67 -0.25
CA ILE A 196 -2.25 15.44 -1.04
C ILE A 196 -3.36 14.58 -0.42
N LEU A 197 -3.34 14.41 0.90
CA LEU A 197 -4.35 13.65 1.64
C LEU A 197 -5.74 14.31 1.59
N ILE A 198 -5.82 15.65 1.68
CA ILE A 198 -7.08 16.39 1.52
C ILE A 198 -7.63 16.23 0.10
N SER A 199 -6.77 16.35 -0.92
CA SER A 199 -7.16 16.16 -2.32
C SER A 199 -7.66 14.74 -2.59
N ALA A 200 -6.99 13.72 -2.05
CA ALA A 200 -7.41 12.32 -2.17
C ALA A 200 -8.73 12.04 -1.42
N PHE A 201 -8.88 12.56 -0.20
CA PHE A 201 -10.12 12.50 0.56
C PHE A 201 -11.29 13.09 -0.25
N TYR A 202 -11.10 14.30 -0.79
CA TYR A 202 -12.12 14.96 -1.59
C TYR A 202 -12.45 14.20 -2.87
N HIS A 203 -11.43 13.68 -3.56
CA HIS A 203 -11.63 12.88 -4.77
C HIS A 203 -12.45 11.62 -4.48
N ALA A 204 -12.13 10.89 -3.40
CA ALA A 204 -12.88 9.72 -2.97
C ALA A 204 -14.34 10.07 -2.62
N TYR A 205 -14.55 11.18 -1.90
CA TYR A 205 -15.90 11.68 -1.59
C TYR A 205 -16.72 12.03 -2.85
N ARG A 206 -16.11 12.73 -3.82
CA ARG A 206 -16.77 13.04 -5.10
C ARG A 206 -17.10 11.77 -5.87
N THR A 207 -16.17 10.82 -5.91
CA THR A 207 -16.36 9.55 -6.60
C THR A 207 -17.51 8.76 -5.97
N GLN A 208 -17.55 8.64 -4.64
CA GLN A 208 -18.68 8.05 -3.92
C GLN A 208 -20.01 8.72 -4.29
N SER A 209 -20.06 10.06 -4.25
CA SER A 209 -21.28 10.81 -4.58
C SER A 209 -21.77 10.52 -6.01
N THR A 210 -20.85 10.36 -6.97
CA THR A 210 -21.21 9.98 -8.35
C THR A 210 -21.70 8.53 -8.45
N VAL A 211 -21.10 7.60 -7.70
CA VAL A 211 -21.51 6.18 -7.67
C VAL A 211 -22.95 6.06 -7.17
N VAL A 212 -23.28 6.71 -6.05
CA VAL A 212 -24.64 6.71 -5.46
C VAL A 212 -25.67 7.28 -6.45
N GLN A 213 -25.35 8.36 -7.17
CA GLN A 213 -26.25 8.94 -8.16
C GLN A 213 -26.46 8.03 -9.38
N VAL A 214 -25.44 7.29 -9.80
CA VAL A 214 -25.53 6.33 -10.91
C VAL A 214 -26.36 5.11 -10.52
N GLU A 215 -26.22 4.62 -9.28
CA GLU A 215 -27.05 3.53 -8.75
C GLU A 215 -28.53 3.89 -8.74
N GLN A 216 -28.88 5.09 -8.26
CA GLN A 216 -30.26 5.58 -8.23
C GLN A 216 -30.89 5.68 -9.62
N LYS A 217 -30.11 6.03 -10.65
CA LYS A 217 -30.61 6.14 -12.03
C LYS A 217 -30.72 4.79 -12.74
N LYS A 218 -29.80 3.85 -12.48
CA LYS A 218 -29.76 2.55 -13.17
C LYS A 218 -30.69 1.49 -12.57
N SER A 219 -31.00 1.58 -11.28
CA SER A 219 -32.02 0.73 -10.63
C SER A 219 -33.40 0.86 -11.29
N LEU A 220 -33.65 1.98 -11.98
CA LEU A 220 -34.88 2.26 -12.72
C LEU A 220 -34.91 1.73 -14.17
N GLN A 221 -33.78 1.27 -14.74
CA GLN A 221 -33.66 1.03 -16.20
C GLN A 221 -33.24 -0.39 -16.62
N SER A 222 -32.90 -1.29 -15.69
CA SER A 222 -32.33 -2.59 -16.05
C SER A 222 -33.38 -3.70 -16.22
N SER A 223 -33.50 -4.26 -17.43
CA SER A 223 -34.40 -5.39 -17.75
C SER A 223 -33.81 -6.79 -17.49
N CYS A 224 -32.52 -6.91 -17.13
CA CYS A 224 -31.85 -8.20 -16.90
C CYS A 224 -31.26 -8.31 -15.48
N ALA A 225 -31.86 -9.16 -14.65
CA ALA A 225 -31.53 -9.26 -13.22
C ALA A 225 -30.09 -9.70 -12.91
N LEU A 226 -29.46 -10.52 -13.75
CA LEU A 226 -28.08 -10.98 -13.55
C LEU A 226 -27.05 -9.86 -13.80
N ILE A 227 -27.25 -9.09 -14.87
CA ILE A 227 -26.40 -7.92 -15.19
C ILE A 227 -26.60 -6.84 -14.13
N ALA A 228 -27.84 -6.63 -13.68
CA ALA A 228 -28.15 -5.71 -12.59
C ALA A 228 -27.36 -6.07 -11.31
N ARG A 229 -27.43 -7.34 -10.87
CA ARG A 229 -26.75 -7.82 -9.66
C ARG A 229 -25.24 -7.67 -9.72
N ALA A 230 -24.61 -8.08 -10.83
CA ALA A 230 -23.17 -7.95 -11.01
C ALA A 230 -22.71 -6.48 -11.03
N GLN A 231 -23.53 -5.58 -11.59
CA GLN A 231 -23.26 -4.14 -11.59
C GLN A 231 -23.42 -3.53 -10.19
N THR A 232 -24.48 -3.87 -9.47
CA THR A 232 -24.69 -3.41 -8.08
C THR A 232 -23.56 -3.86 -7.17
N HIS A 233 -23.08 -5.10 -7.31
CA HIS A 233 -21.94 -5.58 -6.52
C HIS A 233 -20.68 -4.73 -6.74
N ARG A 234 -20.31 -4.50 -8.01
CA ARG A 234 -19.14 -3.68 -8.36
C ARG A 234 -19.25 -2.23 -7.90
N LEU A 235 -20.46 -1.67 -7.93
CA LEU A 235 -20.69 -0.30 -7.46
C LEU A 235 -20.58 -0.23 -5.93
N GLY A 236 -21.11 -1.23 -5.22
CA GLY A 236 -20.96 -1.36 -3.76
C GLY A 236 -19.49 -1.52 -3.32
N GLU A 237 -18.70 -2.35 -4.01
CA GLU A 237 -17.26 -2.48 -3.75
C GLU A 237 -16.52 -1.15 -3.95
N LYS A 238 -16.86 -0.42 -5.03
CA LYS A 238 -16.25 0.88 -5.32
C LYS A 238 -16.65 1.95 -4.30
N GLU A 239 -17.91 1.96 -3.86
CA GLU A 239 -18.36 2.84 -2.78
C GLU A 239 -17.59 2.55 -1.49
N GLN A 240 -17.50 1.28 -1.09
CA GLN A 240 -16.77 0.87 0.11
C GLN A 240 -15.31 1.34 0.05
N LEU A 241 -14.65 1.12 -1.09
CA LEU A 241 -13.28 1.57 -1.30
C LEU A 241 -13.14 3.10 -1.18
N CYS A 242 -14.11 3.87 -1.68
CA CYS A 242 -14.12 5.34 -1.49
C CYS A 242 -14.27 5.74 -0.01
N GLN A 243 -15.09 5.01 0.76
CA GLN A 243 -15.23 5.24 2.20
C GLN A 243 -13.93 4.91 2.94
N ASP A 244 -13.25 3.83 2.54
CA ASP A 244 -11.98 3.42 3.13
C ASP A 244 -10.86 4.42 2.82
N VAL A 245 -10.77 4.94 1.59
CA VAL A 245 -9.84 6.04 1.28
C VAL A 245 -10.10 7.25 2.16
N GLN A 246 -11.36 7.67 2.32
CA GLN A 246 -11.73 8.78 3.20
C GLN A 246 -11.32 8.54 4.66
N LYS A 247 -11.59 7.33 5.16
CA LYS A 247 -11.23 6.90 6.52
C LYS A 247 -9.72 6.96 6.75
N TRP A 248 -8.93 6.36 5.86
CA TRP A 248 -7.47 6.29 6.02
C TRP A 248 -6.79 7.64 5.79
N CYS A 249 -7.26 8.45 4.83
CA CYS A 249 -6.75 9.82 4.66
C CYS A 249 -7.00 10.66 5.92
N ARG A 250 -8.21 10.57 6.50
CA ARG A 250 -8.54 11.25 7.74
C ARG A 250 -7.66 10.79 8.89
N ASP A 251 -7.44 9.47 9.02
CA ASP A 251 -6.60 8.92 10.07
C ASP A 251 -5.15 9.44 9.99
N VAL A 252 -4.53 9.44 8.79
CA VAL A 252 -3.19 10.03 8.59
C VAL A 252 -3.19 11.50 8.98
N LEU A 253 -4.16 12.28 8.50
CA LEU A 253 -4.25 13.72 8.80
C LEU A 253 -4.37 13.98 10.30
N LEU A 254 -5.15 13.18 11.04
CA LEU A 254 -5.27 13.29 12.48
C LEU A 254 -3.96 12.95 13.20
N LYS A 255 -3.27 11.88 12.79
CA LYS A 255 -1.95 11.51 13.34
C LYS A 255 -0.93 12.62 13.11
N VAL A 256 -0.89 13.17 11.88
CA VAL A 256 -0.03 14.30 11.53
C VAL A 256 -0.34 15.51 12.41
N CYS A 257 -1.61 15.93 12.52
CA CYS A 257 -2.03 17.05 13.38
C CYS A 257 -1.63 16.85 14.86
N ARG A 258 -1.72 15.61 15.36
CA ARG A 258 -1.39 15.26 16.75
C ARG A 258 0.10 15.22 17.05
N SER A 259 0.98 15.21 16.04
CA SER A 259 2.44 15.23 16.22
C SER A 259 2.98 16.57 16.75
N ARG A 260 2.18 17.65 16.68
CA ARG A 260 2.49 18.99 17.24
C ARG A 260 3.80 19.60 16.73
N CYS A 261 4.13 19.38 15.46
CA CYS A 261 5.25 20.03 14.81
C CYS A 261 4.85 21.37 14.16
N GLU A 262 5.74 22.35 14.16
CA GLU A 262 5.56 23.64 13.44
C GLU A 262 5.26 23.42 11.96
N ASP A 263 5.95 22.47 11.32
CA ASP A 263 5.73 22.10 9.92
C ASP A 263 4.28 21.65 9.68
N THR A 264 3.70 20.91 10.63
CA THR A 264 2.30 20.47 10.55
C THR A 264 1.34 21.64 10.65
N THR A 265 1.54 22.54 11.62
CA THR A 265 0.69 23.71 11.80
C THR A 265 0.73 24.61 10.56
N ALA A 266 1.93 24.85 10.02
CA ALA A 266 2.12 25.62 8.80
C ALA A 266 1.43 24.95 7.59
N ALA A 267 1.63 23.64 7.41
CA ALA A 267 0.99 22.90 6.33
C ALA A 267 -0.54 22.92 6.42
N LEU A 268 -1.12 22.80 7.63
CA LEU A 268 -2.56 22.85 7.84
C LEU A 268 -3.14 24.25 7.58
N GLN A 269 -2.43 25.30 7.97
CA GLN A 269 -2.83 26.69 7.70
C GLN A 269 -2.80 27.03 6.21
N GLN A 270 -1.86 26.45 5.46
CA GLN A 270 -1.70 26.66 4.02
C GLN A 270 -2.59 25.72 3.17
N ALA A 271 -3.18 24.69 3.78
CA ALA A 271 -3.98 23.71 3.07
C ALA A 271 -5.25 24.33 2.48
N ASP A 272 -5.52 24.00 1.21
CA ASP A 272 -6.73 24.38 0.51
C ASP A 272 -7.82 23.34 0.72
N PHE A 273 -8.85 23.74 1.47
CA PHE A 273 -10.09 22.99 1.68
C PHE A 273 -11.22 23.43 0.73
N GLY A 274 -10.96 24.39 -0.17
CA GLY A 274 -11.95 25.05 -0.99
C GLY A 274 -12.82 26.06 -0.23
N ALA A 275 -13.85 26.55 -0.90
CA ALA A 275 -14.80 27.50 -0.33
C ALA A 275 -15.72 26.83 0.71
N TYR A 276 -15.86 27.47 1.87
CA TYR A 276 -16.75 27.01 2.95
C TYR A 276 -18.20 26.87 2.48
N GLY A 277 -18.86 25.78 2.87
CA GLY A 277 -20.23 25.47 2.49
C GLY A 277 -20.37 24.81 1.12
N HIS A 278 -19.30 24.68 0.34
CA HIS A 278 -19.34 24.00 -0.96
C HIS A 278 -19.29 22.47 -0.83
N CYS A 279 -18.61 21.95 0.20
CA CYS A 279 -18.52 20.53 0.47
C CYS A 279 -18.53 20.28 1.98
N LEU A 280 -19.68 19.84 2.51
CA LEU A 280 -19.87 19.58 3.94
C LEU A 280 -18.81 18.62 4.50
N ALA A 281 -18.47 17.56 3.75
CA ALA A 281 -17.48 16.57 4.19
C ALA A 281 -16.07 17.17 4.35
N LEU A 282 -15.69 18.13 3.49
CA LEU A 282 -14.42 18.85 3.63
C LEU A 282 -14.46 19.88 4.76
N ASP A 283 -15.60 20.55 4.95
CA ASP A 283 -15.79 21.47 6.07
C ASP A 283 -15.69 20.73 7.41
N GLU A 284 -16.36 19.58 7.54
CA GLU A 284 -16.27 18.70 8.72
C GLU A 284 -14.85 18.20 8.95
N LEU A 285 -14.15 17.78 7.89
CA LEU A 285 -12.75 17.39 7.98
C LEU A 285 -11.90 18.55 8.50
N LYS A 286 -12.02 19.74 7.90
CA LYS A 286 -11.29 20.95 8.32
C LYS A 286 -11.52 21.25 9.80
N TRP A 287 -12.77 21.26 10.25
CA TRP A 287 -13.11 21.49 11.65
C TRP A 287 -12.49 20.46 12.57
N THR A 288 -12.56 19.18 12.21
CA THR A 288 -11.97 18.09 12.99
C THR A 288 -10.46 18.29 13.17
N LEU A 289 -9.75 18.64 12.09
CA LEU A 289 -8.30 18.85 12.13
C LEU A 289 -7.93 20.11 12.94
N MET A 290 -8.65 21.21 12.76
CA MET A 290 -8.38 22.48 13.46
C MET A 290 -8.70 22.40 14.96
N LEU A 291 -9.72 21.64 15.35
CA LEU A 291 -10.06 21.42 16.76
C LEU A 291 -9.01 20.57 17.48
N ASP A 292 -8.45 19.56 16.81
CA ASP A 292 -7.37 18.74 17.38
C ASP A 292 -6.09 19.57 17.60
N VAL A 293 -5.83 20.59 16.77
CA VAL A 293 -4.71 21.52 16.95
C VAL A 293 -4.99 22.55 18.06
N SER A 294 -6.19 23.13 18.11
CA SER A 294 -6.55 24.23 19.04
C SER A 294 -6.95 23.77 20.46
N GLY A 295 -7.40 22.52 20.63
CA GLY A 295 -7.84 21.98 21.93
C GLY A 295 -6.74 21.83 22.99
N ILE A 296 -5.47 22.12 22.66
CA ILE A 296 -4.31 21.87 23.52
C ILE A 296 -3.66 23.15 24.06
N GLU A 297 -3.85 24.31 23.42
CA GLU A 297 -3.37 25.60 23.96
C GLU A 297 -4.02 25.96 25.31
N LYS A 298 -5.11 25.29 25.69
CA LYS A 298 -5.85 25.54 26.94
C LYS A 298 -5.60 24.54 28.08
N ARG A 299 -4.63 23.62 27.99
CA ARG A 299 -4.25 22.79 29.14
C ARG A 299 -3.06 23.42 29.89
N PRO A 300 -3.28 24.13 31.01
CA PRO A 300 -2.16 24.59 31.83
C PRO A 300 -1.42 23.36 32.37
N VAL A 301 -0.10 23.38 32.19
CA VAL A 301 0.82 22.46 32.88
C VAL A 301 0.60 22.66 34.37
N LYS A 302 -0.01 21.69 35.04
CA LYS A 302 0.02 21.64 36.50
C LYS A 302 1.45 21.26 36.89
N SER A 303 2.19 22.26 37.36
CA SER A 303 3.43 22.13 38.13
C SER A 303 3.23 21.30 39.38
#